data_AF-A0A3N5EP19-F1
#
_entry.id   AF-A0A3N5EP19-F1
#
_cell.length_a   1.000
_cell.length_b   1.000
_cell.length_c   1.000
_cell.angle_alpha   90.00
_cell.angle_beta   90.00
_cell.angle_gamma   90.00
#
_symmetry.space_group_name_H-M   'P 1'
#
loop_
_entity.id
_entity.type
_entity.pdbx_description
1 polymer ?
#
loop_
_entity_poly.entity_id
_entity_poly.type
_entity_poly.pdbx_seq_one_letter_code
_entity_poly.pdbx_strand_id
1 'polypeptide(L)'
;MRLALLMLWLLAPDLRALQLYERMQFQPVDPKNDAARRVVEILQKKEHWVGAYSALSDRFGPFPDDLVVAVNFDLQGEELAQGGGLKSKGIVSFNLEKLAEAQRAIDQVLEKKRLAEARRQRFVMTVPPLKFERILHHELTHVLQQNYDAPLWFCEGMAQLAGDDPNVICSFAHDKGKIQSIDVHLQDRRDTYARGHFFWKWLDSRGLAQRVFELTAVQRRGWKVALVEATQLSWDVIVDMEREWSERELDKLR
;
A
#
# COMPACT_ATOMS: atom_id res chain seq x y z
N MET A 1 -33.41 -15.47 -13.88
CA MET A 1 -32.01 -15.83 -14.19
C MET A 1 -31.00 -14.69 -14.05
N ARG A 2 -31.27 -13.45 -14.52
CA ARG A 2 -30.31 -12.32 -14.40
C ARG A 2 -29.99 -11.88 -12.96
N LEU A 3 -30.93 -12.00 -12.02
CA LEU A 3 -30.71 -11.67 -10.59
C LEU A 3 -29.79 -12.67 -9.86
N ALA A 4 -29.82 -13.95 -10.22
CA ALA A 4 -28.96 -14.97 -9.59
C ALA A 4 -27.49 -14.84 -10.04
N LEU A 5 -27.25 -14.44 -11.30
CA LEU A 5 -25.93 -14.13 -11.83
C LEU A 5 -25.33 -12.85 -11.21
N LEU A 6 -26.17 -11.86 -10.89
CA LEU A 6 -25.73 -10.63 -10.21
C LEU A 6 -25.35 -10.90 -8.74
N MET A 7 -26.10 -11.76 -8.03
CA MET A 7 -25.75 -12.17 -6.67
C MET A 7 -24.51 -13.06 -6.60
N LEU A 8 -24.28 -13.92 -7.60
CA LEU A 8 -23.02 -14.67 -7.73
C LEU A 8 -21.82 -13.75 -7.94
N TRP A 9 -22.00 -12.61 -8.61
CA TRP A 9 -20.96 -11.57 -8.76
C TRP A 9 -20.70 -10.79 -7.47
N LEU A 10 -21.71 -10.56 -6.63
CA LEU A 10 -21.58 -9.84 -5.37
C LEU A 10 -21.04 -10.71 -4.22
N LEU A 11 -21.18 -12.04 -4.30
CA LEU A 11 -20.56 -13.01 -3.37
C LEU A 11 -19.22 -13.56 -3.88
N ALA A 12 -18.79 -13.18 -5.10
CA ALA A 12 -17.55 -13.63 -5.72
C ALA A 12 -16.24 -13.02 -5.17
N PRO A 13 -16.18 -11.80 -4.58
CA PRO A 13 -14.91 -11.22 -4.16
C PRO A 13 -14.15 -12.12 -3.17
N ASP A 14 -14.86 -12.64 -2.17
CA ASP A 14 -14.28 -13.55 -1.17
C ASP A 14 -13.81 -14.86 -1.80
N LEU A 15 -14.56 -15.41 -2.76
CA LEU A 15 -14.15 -16.65 -3.44
C LEU A 15 -12.89 -16.45 -4.29
N ARG A 16 -12.78 -15.31 -5.00
CA ARG A 16 -11.58 -15.00 -5.80
C ARG A 16 -10.36 -14.75 -4.91
N ALA A 17 -10.55 -14.08 -3.78
CA ALA A 17 -9.50 -13.87 -2.80
C ALA A 17 -8.98 -15.20 -2.23
N LEU A 18 -9.90 -16.11 -1.89
CA LEU A 18 -9.58 -17.46 -1.44
C LEU A 18 -8.82 -18.26 -2.52
N GLN A 19 -9.28 -18.20 -3.77
CA GLN A 19 -8.62 -18.87 -4.89
C GLN A 19 -7.24 -18.30 -5.19
N LEU A 20 -7.01 -17.00 -5.02
CA LEU A 20 -5.66 -16.45 -5.12
C LEU A 20 -4.79 -17.00 -4.00
N TYR A 21 -5.26 -16.96 -2.75
CA TYR A 21 -4.51 -17.48 -1.61
C TYR A 21 -4.11 -18.95 -1.78
N GLU A 22 -5.01 -19.78 -2.29
CA GLU A 22 -4.74 -21.20 -2.58
C GLU A 22 -3.65 -21.41 -3.65
N ARG A 23 -3.42 -20.41 -4.51
CA ARG A 23 -2.34 -20.40 -5.50
C ARG A 23 -1.07 -19.75 -4.99
N MET A 24 -1.08 -19.14 -3.80
CA MET A 24 0.12 -18.57 -3.21
C MET A 24 1.09 -19.67 -2.80
N GLN A 25 2.37 -19.43 -3.05
CA GLN A 25 3.44 -20.37 -2.74
C GLN A 25 4.32 -19.77 -1.65
N PHE A 26 4.07 -20.16 -0.40
CA PHE A 26 4.87 -19.73 0.73
C PHE A 26 6.12 -20.60 0.84
N GLN A 27 7.28 -19.99 0.77
CA GLN A 27 8.53 -20.68 1.08
C GLN A 27 8.59 -20.97 2.59
N PRO A 28 9.05 -22.17 2.99
CA PRO A 28 9.34 -22.46 4.39
C PRO A 28 10.35 -21.47 4.95
N VAL A 29 10.16 -21.07 6.21
CA VAL A 29 11.05 -20.16 6.92
C VAL A 29 11.24 -20.65 8.35
N ASP A 30 12.47 -20.58 8.83
CA ASP A 30 12.82 -20.91 10.22
C ASP A 30 13.18 -19.62 10.97
N PRO A 31 12.24 -19.05 11.76
CA PRO A 31 12.45 -17.78 12.43
C PRO A 31 13.47 -17.92 13.57
N LYS A 32 14.59 -17.18 13.46
CA LYS A 32 15.72 -17.25 14.41
C LYS A 32 15.43 -16.72 15.83
N ASN A 33 14.32 -16.00 16.02
CA ASN A 33 13.94 -15.43 17.31
C ASN A 33 12.42 -15.22 17.43
N ASP A 34 11.95 -14.95 18.64
CA ASP A 34 10.53 -14.78 18.96
C ASP A 34 9.85 -13.61 18.22
N ALA A 35 10.57 -12.49 18.03
CA ALA A 35 10.04 -11.36 17.25
C ALA A 35 9.86 -11.73 15.76
N ALA A 36 10.84 -12.42 15.16
CA ALA A 36 10.76 -12.93 13.81
C ALA A 36 9.61 -13.95 13.65
N ARG A 37 9.44 -14.84 14.63
CA ARG A 37 8.36 -15.83 14.64
C ARG A 37 6.98 -15.15 14.63
N ARG A 38 6.75 -14.16 15.50
CA ARG A 38 5.49 -13.39 15.51
C ARG A 38 5.21 -12.72 14.18
N VAL A 39 6.23 -12.15 13.54
CA VAL A 39 6.09 -11.54 12.21
C VAL A 39 5.67 -12.58 11.18
N VAL A 40 6.36 -13.73 11.12
CA VAL A 40 6.01 -14.81 10.18
C VAL A 40 4.57 -15.28 10.42
N GLU A 41 4.16 -15.47 11.67
CA GLU A 41 2.78 -15.85 12.01
C GLU A 41 1.76 -14.82 11.49
N ILE A 42 2.06 -13.53 11.58
CA ILE A 42 1.20 -12.47 11.03
C ILE A 42 1.20 -12.51 9.50
N LEU A 43 2.36 -12.63 8.87
CA LEU A 43 2.53 -12.60 7.41
C LEU A 43 2.11 -13.89 6.71
N GLN A 44 1.87 -14.98 7.43
CA GLN A 44 1.33 -16.23 6.87
C GLN A 44 -0.17 -16.43 7.16
N LYS A 45 -0.81 -15.53 7.91
CA LYS A 45 -2.24 -15.62 8.19
C LYS A 45 -3.06 -15.39 6.92
N LYS A 46 -3.86 -16.41 6.59
CA LYS A 46 -4.77 -16.41 5.43
C LYS A 46 -5.67 -15.18 5.41
N GLU A 47 -6.22 -14.81 6.56
CA GLU A 47 -7.18 -13.72 6.70
C GLU A 47 -6.57 -12.38 6.27
N HIS A 48 -5.27 -12.17 6.50
CA HIS A 48 -4.60 -10.93 6.14
C HIS A 48 -4.37 -10.83 4.63
N TRP A 49 -3.97 -11.92 3.97
CA TRP A 49 -3.82 -11.95 2.51
C TRP A 49 -5.16 -11.82 1.77
N VAL A 50 -6.18 -12.53 2.25
CA VAL A 50 -7.54 -12.43 1.73
C VAL A 50 -8.07 -11.01 1.90
N GLY A 51 -7.89 -10.41 3.08
CA GLY A 51 -8.27 -9.02 3.34
C GLY A 51 -7.55 -8.01 2.44
N ALA A 52 -6.24 -8.17 2.26
CA ALA A 52 -5.44 -7.32 1.38
C ALA A 52 -5.90 -7.41 -0.08
N TYR A 53 -6.14 -8.64 -0.55
CA TYR A 53 -6.67 -8.86 -1.90
C TYR A 53 -8.04 -8.22 -2.09
N SER A 54 -8.99 -8.48 -1.18
CA SER A 54 -10.36 -7.96 -1.32
C SER A 54 -10.36 -6.44 -1.32
N ALA A 55 -9.61 -5.79 -0.40
CA ALA A 55 -9.48 -4.34 -0.36
C ALA A 55 -8.92 -3.76 -1.68
N LEU A 56 -7.91 -4.41 -2.26
CA LEU A 56 -7.33 -4.00 -3.54
C LEU A 56 -8.29 -4.22 -4.70
N SER A 57 -8.96 -5.37 -4.72
CA SER A 57 -9.92 -5.74 -5.76
C SER A 57 -11.13 -4.80 -5.78
N ASP A 58 -11.61 -4.41 -4.60
CA ASP A 58 -12.73 -3.48 -4.46
C ASP A 58 -12.36 -2.06 -4.92
N ARG A 59 -11.11 -1.64 -4.68
CA ARG A 59 -10.65 -0.28 -4.97
C ARG A 59 -10.16 -0.09 -6.40
N PHE A 60 -9.48 -1.08 -6.95
CA PHE A 60 -8.78 -0.98 -8.24
C PHE A 60 -9.29 -1.97 -9.29
N GLY A 61 -10.22 -2.85 -8.91
CA GLY A 61 -10.72 -3.91 -9.78
C GLY A 61 -9.98 -5.23 -9.60
N PRO A 62 -10.50 -6.32 -10.19
CA PRO A 62 -10.03 -7.67 -9.93
C PRO A 62 -8.62 -7.91 -10.46
N PHE A 63 -7.87 -8.76 -9.75
CA PHE A 63 -6.60 -9.28 -10.23
C PHE A 63 -6.81 -10.27 -11.39
N PRO A 64 -5.77 -10.56 -12.19
CA PRO A 64 -5.83 -11.62 -13.19
C PRO A 64 -6.21 -12.97 -12.57
N ASP A 65 -7.19 -13.63 -13.19
CA ASP A 65 -7.74 -14.91 -12.71
C ASP A 65 -6.68 -16.03 -12.70
N ASP A 66 -5.56 -15.89 -13.41
CA ASP A 66 -4.47 -16.86 -13.51
C ASP A 66 -3.21 -16.45 -12.70
N LEU A 67 -3.27 -15.36 -11.93
CA LEU A 67 -2.14 -14.89 -11.11
C LEU A 67 -1.69 -15.94 -10.08
N VAL A 68 -0.38 -16.18 -10.03
CA VAL A 68 0.30 -16.98 -9.01
C VAL A 68 1.28 -16.08 -8.27
N VAL A 69 1.27 -16.09 -6.93
CA VAL A 69 2.17 -15.26 -6.11
C VAL A 69 3.11 -16.14 -5.30
N ALA A 70 4.41 -15.94 -5.49
CA ALA A 70 5.43 -16.54 -4.61
C ALA A 70 5.70 -15.62 -3.42
N VAL A 71 5.75 -16.19 -2.22
CA VAL A 71 6.05 -15.46 -0.98
C VAL A 71 7.30 -16.05 -0.35
N ASN A 72 8.31 -15.22 -0.10
CA ASN A 72 9.57 -15.64 0.53
C ASN A 72 10.01 -14.67 1.63
N PHE A 73 11.04 -15.08 2.38
CA PHE A 73 11.60 -14.35 3.52
C PHE A 73 13.12 -14.17 3.40
N ASP A 74 13.63 -14.16 2.17
CA ASP A 74 15.07 -14.12 1.86
C ASP A 74 15.58 -12.74 1.46
N LEU A 75 14.71 -11.72 1.42
CA LEU A 75 15.08 -10.35 1.07
C LEU A 75 16.19 -9.83 1.98
N GLN A 76 17.21 -9.23 1.38
CA GLN A 76 18.35 -8.62 2.05
C GLN A 76 18.36 -7.11 1.81
N GLY A 77 19.11 -6.37 2.63
CA GLY A 77 19.27 -4.92 2.52
C GLY A 77 18.46 -4.15 3.57
N GLU A 78 18.08 -2.92 3.24
CA GLU A 78 17.42 -1.99 4.18
C GLU A 78 15.89 -2.03 4.10
N GLU A 79 15.34 -2.63 3.04
CA GLU A 79 13.89 -2.73 2.86
C GLU A 79 13.27 -3.75 3.80
N LEU A 80 12.05 -3.45 4.28
CA LEU A 80 11.23 -4.40 5.03
C LEU A 80 10.65 -5.47 4.11
N ALA A 81 10.27 -5.09 2.90
CA ALA A 81 9.67 -5.98 1.92
C ALA A 81 9.83 -5.42 0.50
N GLN A 82 9.57 -6.27 -0.49
CA GLN A 82 9.56 -5.92 -1.90
C GLN A 82 8.56 -6.80 -2.66
N GLY A 83 7.63 -6.15 -3.35
CA GLY A 83 6.64 -6.75 -4.22
C GLY A 83 6.91 -6.43 -5.69
N GLY A 84 6.45 -7.30 -6.57
CA GLY A 84 6.49 -7.06 -8.00
C GLY A 84 5.95 -8.25 -8.79
N GLY A 85 5.86 -8.10 -10.10
CA GLY A 85 5.39 -9.20 -10.93
C GLY A 85 5.57 -8.98 -12.42
N LEU A 86 5.45 -10.08 -13.16
CA LEU A 86 5.48 -10.12 -14.61
C LEU A 86 4.43 -11.11 -15.13
N LYS A 87 3.48 -10.61 -15.93
CA LYS A 87 2.36 -11.37 -16.50
C LYS A 87 1.49 -12.01 -15.40
N SER A 88 1.43 -13.33 -15.33
CA SER A 88 0.62 -14.07 -14.37
C SER A 88 1.44 -14.52 -13.15
N LYS A 89 2.62 -13.93 -12.92
CA LYS A 89 3.51 -14.27 -11.81
C LYS A 89 3.83 -13.05 -10.97
N GLY A 90 3.48 -13.10 -9.69
CA GLY A 90 3.87 -12.13 -8.67
C GLY A 90 4.90 -12.72 -7.72
N ILE A 91 5.67 -11.85 -7.09
CA ILE A 91 6.57 -12.18 -5.98
C ILE A 91 6.42 -11.13 -4.89
N VAL A 92 6.38 -11.59 -3.64
CA VAL A 92 6.49 -10.75 -2.45
C VAL A 92 7.58 -11.32 -1.58
N SER A 93 8.61 -10.51 -1.33
CA SER A 93 9.79 -10.89 -0.56
C SER A 93 9.88 -10.08 0.71
N PHE A 94 10.14 -10.72 1.85
CA PHE A 94 10.20 -10.07 3.16
C PHE A 94 11.60 -10.14 3.75
N ASN A 95 12.07 -9.04 4.33
CA ASN A 95 13.33 -9.00 5.07
C ASN A 95 13.05 -9.31 6.53
N LEU A 96 13.16 -10.59 6.90
CA LEU A 96 12.76 -11.04 8.22
C LEU A 96 13.59 -10.43 9.36
N GLU A 97 14.85 -10.09 9.10
CA GLU A 97 15.71 -9.43 10.08
C GLU A 97 15.20 -8.03 10.42
N LYS A 98 14.97 -7.20 9.39
CA LYS A 98 14.47 -5.83 9.56
C LYS A 98 13.04 -5.80 10.10
N LEU A 99 12.18 -6.74 9.70
CA LEU A 99 10.84 -6.85 10.26
C LEU A 99 10.88 -7.25 11.75
N ALA A 100 11.79 -8.13 12.15
CA ALA A 100 11.97 -8.48 13.56
C ALA A 100 12.48 -7.30 14.40
N GLU A 101 13.34 -6.45 13.83
CA GLU A 101 13.75 -5.18 14.44
C GLU A 101 12.55 -4.23 14.61
N ALA A 102 11.74 -4.06 13.55
CA ALA A 102 10.53 -3.25 13.60
C ALA A 102 9.54 -3.76 14.66
N GLN A 103 9.34 -5.09 14.77
CA GLN A 103 8.48 -5.68 15.81
C GLN A 103 8.98 -5.35 17.21
N ARG A 104 10.29 -5.43 17.47
CA ARG A 104 10.86 -5.05 18.77
C ARG A 104 10.64 -3.57 19.08
N ALA A 105 10.77 -2.69 18.09
CA ALA A 105 10.50 -1.27 18.26
C ALA A 105 9.02 -1.00 18.57
N ILE A 106 8.10 -1.70 17.91
CA ILE A 106 6.65 -1.65 18.19
C ILE A 106 6.39 -2.08 19.64
N ASP A 107 6.94 -3.22 20.07
CA ASP A 107 6.74 -3.75 21.42
C ASP A 107 7.18 -2.75 22.49
N GLN A 108 8.31 -2.07 22.27
CA GLN A 108 8.80 -1.04 23.18
C GLN A 108 7.85 0.16 23.28
N VAL A 109 7.27 0.60 22.16
CA VAL A 109 6.30 1.72 22.15
C VAL A 109 5.01 1.32 22.86
N LEU A 110 4.51 0.11 22.60
CA LEU A 110 3.30 -0.40 23.25
C LEU A 110 3.48 -0.58 24.76
N GLU A 111 4.65 -1.03 25.19
CA GLU A 111 4.97 -1.13 26.62
C GLU A 111 5.04 0.26 27.28
N LYS A 112 5.66 1.25 26.64
CA LYS A 112 5.66 2.64 27.14
C LYS A 112 4.25 3.19 27.28
N LYS A 113 3.39 2.95 26.29
CA LYS A 113 1.97 3.33 26.33
C LYS A 113 1.27 2.68 27.52
N ARG A 114 1.41 1.36 27.69
CA ARG A 114 0.81 0.60 28.80
C ARG A 114 1.25 1.13 30.17
N LEU A 115 2.55 1.44 30.33
CA LEU A 115 3.09 2.00 31.57
C LEU A 115 2.57 3.41 31.86
N ALA A 116 2.42 4.26 30.83
CA ALA A 116 1.83 5.60 30.98
C ALA A 116 0.35 5.51 31.39
N GLU A 117 -0.43 4.63 30.76
CA GLU A 117 -1.84 4.39 31.10
C GLU A 117 -1.99 3.88 32.54
N ALA A 118 -1.13 2.97 32.98
CA ALA A 118 -1.10 2.49 34.37
C ALA A 118 -0.83 3.62 35.38
N ARG A 119 -0.10 4.65 34.96
CA ARG A 119 0.17 5.88 35.74
C ARG A 119 -0.89 6.97 35.55
N ARG A 120 -1.97 6.69 34.80
CA ARG A 120 -2.99 7.67 34.38
C ARG A 120 -2.40 8.89 33.66
N GLN A 121 -1.28 8.71 32.97
CA GLN A 121 -0.63 9.74 32.18
C GLN A 121 -1.13 9.67 30.74
N ARG A 122 -1.33 10.85 30.13
CA ARG A 122 -1.67 10.94 28.70
C ARG A 122 -0.46 10.55 27.86
N PHE A 123 -0.57 9.50 27.06
CA PHE A 123 0.42 9.11 26.07
C PHE A 123 -0.13 9.39 24.67
N VAL A 124 0.54 10.25 23.91
CA VAL A 124 0.15 10.62 22.55
C VAL A 124 1.21 10.11 21.59
N MET A 125 0.79 9.32 20.59
CA MET A 125 1.65 8.88 19.50
C MET A 125 1.37 9.79 18.30
N THR A 126 2.36 10.57 17.90
CA THR A 126 2.26 11.43 16.70
C THR A 126 2.29 10.61 15.42
N VAL A 127 3.07 9.53 15.41
CA VAL A 127 3.08 8.52 14.35
C VAL A 127 2.65 7.19 14.97
N PRO A 128 1.59 6.54 14.46
CA PRO A 128 1.16 5.27 15.02
C PRO A 128 2.19 4.17 14.72
N PRO A 129 2.24 3.10 15.52
CA PRO A 129 3.10 1.96 15.23
C PRO A 129 2.74 1.33 13.88
N LEU A 130 3.77 0.87 13.17
CA LEU A 130 3.62 0.09 11.94
C LEU A 130 2.73 -1.15 12.20
N LYS A 131 1.91 -1.49 11.20
CA LYS A 131 1.12 -2.72 11.18
C LYS A 131 1.61 -3.59 10.02
N PHE A 132 2.05 -4.81 10.32
CA PHE A 132 2.62 -5.69 9.30
C PHE A 132 1.61 -6.11 8.23
N GLU A 133 0.32 -6.13 8.57
CA GLU A 133 -0.75 -6.38 7.60
C GLU A 133 -0.76 -5.32 6.49
N ARG A 134 -0.42 -4.06 6.79
CA ARG A 134 -0.35 -3.00 5.79
C ARG A 134 0.77 -3.19 4.78
N ILE A 135 1.86 -3.86 5.18
CA ILE A 135 2.93 -4.24 4.26
C ILE A 135 2.38 -5.21 3.21
N LEU A 136 1.48 -6.13 3.59
CA LEU A 136 0.85 -7.04 2.62
C LEU A 136 0.06 -6.28 1.56
N HIS A 137 -0.73 -5.28 1.97
CA HIS A 137 -1.46 -4.42 1.04
C HIS A 137 -0.49 -3.68 0.11
N HIS A 138 0.57 -3.11 0.67
CA HIS A 138 1.59 -2.38 -0.09
C HIS A 138 2.25 -3.26 -1.14
N GLU A 139 2.82 -4.40 -0.75
CA GLU A 139 3.56 -5.26 -1.69
C GLU A 139 2.63 -5.96 -2.70
N LEU A 140 1.42 -6.32 -2.29
CA LEU A 140 0.44 -6.89 -3.22
C LEU A 140 -0.05 -5.86 -4.24
N THR A 141 0.00 -4.56 -3.90
CA THR A 141 -0.23 -3.49 -4.87
C THR A 141 0.84 -3.51 -5.96
N HIS A 142 2.11 -3.71 -5.63
CA HIS A 142 3.17 -3.83 -6.64
C HIS A 142 3.01 -5.06 -7.53
N VAL A 143 2.44 -6.15 -7.00
CA VAL A 143 2.04 -7.32 -7.81
C VAL A 143 0.92 -6.96 -8.78
N LEU A 144 0.05 -6.00 -8.46
CA LEU A 144 -1.02 -5.52 -9.34
C LEU A 144 -0.50 -4.51 -10.39
N GLN A 145 0.47 -3.68 -10.02
CA GLN A 145 1.07 -2.63 -10.86
C GLN A 145 1.98 -3.16 -11.98
N GLN A 146 1.91 -4.44 -12.35
CA GLN A 146 2.85 -5.01 -13.31
C GLN A 146 2.86 -4.24 -14.64
N ASN A 147 4.03 -3.78 -15.06
CA ASN A 147 4.26 -2.92 -16.22
C ASN A 147 3.56 -1.54 -16.13
N TYR A 148 3.48 -0.97 -14.93
CA TYR A 148 3.30 0.47 -14.76
C TYR A 148 4.52 1.22 -15.28
N ASP A 149 4.38 1.87 -16.43
CA ASP A 149 5.33 2.89 -16.87
C ASP A 149 4.95 4.23 -16.21
N ALA A 150 5.34 4.36 -14.94
CA ALA A 150 5.04 5.51 -14.10
C ALA A 150 6.23 5.83 -13.16
N PRO A 151 6.39 7.09 -12.73
CA PRO A 151 7.45 7.46 -11.80
C PRO A 151 7.25 6.77 -10.45
N LEU A 152 8.36 6.57 -9.72
CA LEU A 152 8.35 5.85 -8.44
C LEU A 152 7.31 6.40 -7.45
N TRP A 153 7.19 7.72 -7.32
CA TRP A 153 6.19 8.33 -6.42
C TRP A 153 4.76 7.92 -6.77
N PHE A 154 4.46 7.69 -8.05
CA PHE A 154 3.12 7.29 -8.48
C PHE A 154 2.84 5.84 -8.08
N CYS A 155 3.81 4.94 -8.29
CA CYS A 155 3.69 3.54 -7.92
C CYS A 155 3.65 3.34 -6.40
N GLU A 156 4.63 3.88 -5.68
CA GLU A 156 4.74 3.79 -4.22
C GLU A 156 3.56 4.48 -3.53
N GLY A 157 3.10 5.61 -4.07
CA GLY A 157 1.95 6.34 -3.57
C GLY A 157 0.66 5.53 -3.57
N MET A 158 0.42 4.78 -4.63
CA MET A 158 -0.76 3.91 -4.73
C MET A 158 -0.67 2.77 -3.72
N ALA A 159 0.53 2.17 -3.57
CA ALA A 159 0.77 1.10 -2.61
C ALA A 159 0.60 1.59 -1.16
N GLN A 160 1.01 2.83 -0.87
CA GLN A 160 0.77 3.49 0.42
C GLN A 160 -0.72 3.78 0.66
N LEU A 161 -1.45 4.25 -0.36
CA LEU A 161 -2.90 4.43 -0.29
C LEU A 161 -3.61 3.09 -0.04
N ALA A 162 -3.21 2.02 -0.73
CA ALA A 162 -3.83 0.71 -0.62
C ALA A 162 -3.74 0.10 0.78
N GLY A 163 -2.62 0.33 1.49
CA GLY A 163 -2.45 -0.07 2.87
C GLY A 163 -3.10 0.87 3.89
N ASP A 164 -3.70 1.98 3.42
CA ASP A 164 -4.14 3.12 4.23
C ASP A 164 -3.11 3.41 5.34
N ASP A 165 -1.83 3.51 4.98
CA ASP A 165 -0.75 3.66 5.96
C ASP A 165 -0.55 5.14 6.33
N PRO A 166 -1.03 5.60 7.51
CA PRO A 166 -0.83 6.96 7.95
C PRO A 166 0.64 7.24 8.27
N ASN A 167 1.49 6.22 8.47
CA ASN A 167 2.84 6.43 8.99
C ASN A 167 3.66 7.35 8.09
N VAL A 168 3.55 7.17 6.78
CA VAL A 168 4.28 7.98 5.80
C VAL A 168 3.82 9.43 5.83
N ILE A 169 2.51 9.70 5.76
CA ILE A 169 1.98 11.07 5.75
C ILE A 169 2.11 11.77 7.11
N CYS A 170 1.98 11.04 8.21
CA CYS A 170 2.19 11.58 9.56
C CYS A 170 3.66 11.90 9.82
N SER A 171 4.59 11.04 9.40
CA SER A 171 6.02 11.31 9.52
C SER A 171 6.42 12.51 8.66
N PHE A 172 5.91 12.60 7.43
CA PHE A 172 6.15 13.74 6.55
C PHE A 172 5.61 15.07 7.13
N ALA A 173 4.41 15.03 7.74
CA ALA A 173 3.83 16.18 8.44
C ALA A 173 4.67 16.59 9.67
N HIS A 174 5.09 15.60 10.47
CA HIS A 174 5.91 15.79 11.66
C HIS A 174 7.27 16.43 11.34
N ASP A 175 7.93 15.97 10.28
CA ASP A 175 9.22 16.48 9.80
C ASP A 175 9.10 17.86 9.12
N LYS A 176 7.89 18.46 9.11
CA LYS A 176 7.57 19.74 8.43
C LYS A 176 7.94 19.72 6.94
N GLY A 177 7.75 18.56 6.28
CA GLY A 177 7.94 18.40 4.85
C GLY A 177 7.13 19.44 4.05
N LYS A 178 7.63 19.79 2.86
CA LYS A 178 6.93 20.70 1.92
C LYS A 178 6.37 19.89 0.76
N ILE A 179 5.11 20.12 0.40
CA ILE A 179 4.52 19.50 -0.79
C ILE A 179 5.23 20.03 -2.03
N GLN A 180 6.07 19.18 -2.61
CA GLN A 180 6.65 19.44 -3.92
C GLN A 180 5.60 19.22 -5.01
N SER A 181 5.79 19.82 -6.19
CA SER A 181 4.92 19.56 -7.33
C SER A 181 5.10 18.12 -7.87
N ILE A 182 4.04 17.50 -8.43
CA ILE A 182 4.09 16.14 -9.00
C ILE A 182 4.94 16.03 -10.27
N ASP A 183 5.33 17.16 -10.88
CA ASP A 183 6.20 17.22 -12.05
C ASP A 183 7.69 17.37 -11.69
N VAL A 184 8.01 17.52 -10.41
CA VAL A 184 9.39 17.59 -9.91
C VAL A 184 9.93 16.19 -9.63
N HIS A 185 11.19 15.96 -9.99
CA HIS A 185 11.90 14.75 -9.63
C HIS A 185 12.30 14.79 -8.14
N LEU A 186 11.82 13.81 -7.36
CA LEU A 186 12.12 13.68 -5.94
C LEU A 186 13.35 12.82 -5.72
N GLN A 187 14.28 13.29 -4.88
CA GLN A 187 15.49 12.54 -4.51
C GLN A 187 15.32 11.77 -3.20
N ASP A 188 14.58 12.33 -2.23
CA ASP A 188 14.31 11.65 -0.96
C ASP A 188 13.18 10.62 -1.16
N ARG A 189 13.43 9.40 -0.71
CA ARG A 189 12.47 8.30 -0.83
C ARG A 189 11.26 8.47 0.08
N ARG A 190 11.43 8.98 1.30
CA ARG A 190 10.30 9.26 2.19
C ARG A 190 9.39 10.32 1.58
N ASP A 191 9.96 11.35 0.95
CA ASP A 191 9.19 12.35 0.21
C ASP A 191 8.45 11.71 -0.97
N THR A 192 9.10 10.81 -1.70
CA THR A 192 8.51 10.05 -2.82
C THR A 192 7.24 9.31 -2.39
N TYR A 193 7.29 8.61 -1.26
CA TYR A 193 6.18 7.82 -0.73
C TYR A 193 5.05 8.73 -0.23
N ALA A 194 5.39 9.76 0.55
CA ALA A 194 4.41 10.71 1.09
C ALA A 194 3.70 11.47 -0.03
N ARG A 195 4.49 11.96 -1.00
CA ARG A 195 3.99 12.69 -2.15
C ARG A 195 3.00 11.89 -2.96
N GLY A 196 3.37 10.65 -3.25
CA GLY A 196 2.54 9.70 -3.94
C GLY A 196 1.24 9.41 -3.20
N HIS A 197 1.33 9.21 -1.89
CA HIS A 197 0.16 8.93 -1.06
C HIS A 197 -0.83 10.11 -1.10
N PHE A 198 -0.36 11.35 -0.91
CA PHE A 198 -1.21 12.54 -1.05
C PHE A 198 -1.88 12.62 -2.42
N PHE A 199 -1.11 12.40 -3.50
CA PHE A 199 -1.63 12.41 -4.86
C PHE A 199 -2.76 11.39 -5.07
N TRP A 200 -2.57 10.16 -4.59
CA TRP A 200 -3.58 9.12 -4.73
C TRP A 200 -4.81 9.38 -3.87
N LYS A 201 -4.66 9.99 -2.68
CA LYS A 201 -5.82 10.48 -1.90
C LYS A 201 -6.57 11.59 -2.62
N TRP A 202 -5.89 12.47 -3.35
CA TRP A 202 -6.53 13.51 -4.16
C TRP A 202 -7.39 12.93 -5.29
N LEU A 203 -6.91 11.86 -5.95
CA LEU A 203 -7.69 11.10 -6.93
C LEU A 203 -8.88 10.39 -6.29
N ASP A 204 -8.65 9.75 -5.15
CA ASP A 204 -9.67 9.00 -4.40
C ASP A 204 -10.79 9.93 -3.92
N SER A 205 -10.46 11.12 -3.43
CA SER A 205 -11.44 12.14 -3.02
C SER A 205 -12.32 12.66 -4.16
N ARG A 206 -12.01 12.30 -5.41
CA ARG A 206 -12.76 12.65 -6.63
C ARG A 206 -13.41 11.44 -7.28
N GLY A 207 -13.27 10.25 -6.69
CA GLY A 207 -13.73 9.00 -7.30
C GLY A 207 -12.98 8.62 -8.58
N LEU A 208 -11.74 9.11 -8.76
CA LEU A 208 -10.95 8.90 -9.97
C LEU A 208 -9.86 7.84 -9.83
N ALA A 209 -9.56 7.36 -8.61
CA ALA A 209 -8.48 6.41 -8.36
C ALA A 209 -8.61 5.14 -9.22
N GLN A 210 -9.76 4.49 -9.20
CA GLN A 210 -10.01 3.29 -10.01
C GLN A 210 -9.86 3.58 -11.51
N ARG A 211 -10.44 4.68 -12.00
CA ARG A 211 -10.38 5.03 -13.44
C ARG A 211 -8.94 5.26 -13.91
N VAL A 212 -8.15 5.97 -13.11
CA VAL A 212 -6.72 6.20 -13.40
C VAL A 212 -5.96 4.88 -13.37
N PHE A 213 -6.24 4.01 -12.41
CA PHE A 213 -5.66 2.67 -12.37
C PHE A 213 -5.99 1.86 -13.62
N GLU A 214 -7.26 1.78 -14.02
CA GLU A 214 -7.70 1.05 -15.22
C GLU A 214 -6.99 1.55 -16.48
N LEU A 215 -6.90 2.88 -16.65
CA LEU A 215 -6.25 3.48 -17.81
C LEU A 215 -4.75 3.13 -17.87
N THR A 216 -4.07 3.11 -16.73
CA THR A 216 -2.64 2.86 -16.65
C THR A 216 -2.30 1.36 -16.67
N ALA A 217 -2.94 0.54 -15.84
CA ALA A 217 -2.59 -0.87 -15.65
C ALA A 217 -3.18 -1.75 -16.73
N VAL A 218 -4.45 -1.52 -17.06
CA VAL A 218 -5.22 -2.39 -17.96
C VAL A 218 -5.07 -1.91 -19.40
N GLN A 219 -5.29 -0.61 -19.64
CA GLN A 219 -5.26 -0.04 -20.98
C GLN A 219 -3.87 0.46 -21.42
N ARG A 220 -2.85 0.34 -20.54
CA ARG A 220 -1.45 0.68 -20.84
C ARG A 220 -1.27 2.11 -21.34
N ARG A 221 -2.12 3.04 -20.90
CA ARG A 221 -1.93 4.47 -21.16
C ARG A 221 -0.79 4.97 -20.29
N GLY A 222 0.06 5.83 -20.85
CA GLY A 222 1.07 6.55 -20.06
C GLY A 222 0.39 7.34 -18.93
N TRP A 223 0.97 7.32 -17.73
CA TRP A 223 0.33 7.82 -16.52
C TRP A 223 -0.20 9.27 -16.63
N LYS A 224 0.54 10.18 -17.30
CA LYS A 224 0.05 11.56 -17.55
C LYS A 224 -1.19 11.59 -18.45
N VAL A 225 -1.19 10.77 -19.52
CA VAL A 225 -2.32 10.68 -20.45
C VAL A 225 -3.54 10.13 -19.72
N ALA A 226 -3.35 9.09 -18.91
CA ALA A 226 -4.42 8.53 -18.08
C ALA A 226 -5.03 9.57 -17.13
N LEU A 227 -4.21 10.44 -16.54
CA LEU A 227 -4.68 11.51 -15.65
C LEU A 227 -5.48 12.58 -16.39
N VAL A 228 -4.97 13.07 -17.52
CA VAL A 228 -5.69 14.04 -18.37
C VAL A 228 -7.02 13.45 -18.84
N GLU A 229 -7.04 12.19 -19.26
CA GLU A 229 -8.26 11.51 -19.68
C GLU A 229 -9.24 11.27 -18.52
N ALA A 230 -8.77 10.83 -17.35
CA ALA A 230 -9.64 10.58 -16.21
C ALA A 230 -10.25 11.88 -15.64
N THR A 231 -9.46 12.95 -15.60
CA THR A 231 -9.87 14.23 -15.01
C THR A 231 -10.58 15.16 -16.00
N GLN A 232 -10.34 15.00 -17.31
CA GLN A 232 -10.73 15.94 -18.36
C GLN A 232 -10.13 17.35 -18.15
N LEU A 233 -8.97 17.42 -17.49
CA LEU A 233 -8.23 18.65 -17.21
C LEU A 233 -6.88 18.65 -17.94
N SER A 234 -6.34 19.84 -18.23
CA SER A 234 -4.97 19.94 -18.70
C SER A 234 -3.98 19.55 -17.60
N TRP A 235 -2.77 19.15 -17.99
CA TRP A 235 -1.72 18.75 -17.04
C TRP A 235 -1.42 19.83 -16.01
N ASP A 236 -1.28 21.09 -16.44
CA ASP A 236 -0.97 22.20 -15.54
C ASP A 236 -2.08 22.43 -14.50
N VAL A 237 -3.34 22.29 -14.90
CA VAL A 237 -4.49 22.40 -13.98
C VAL A 237 -4.49 21.25 -12.97
N ILE A 238 -4.15 20.03 -13.39
CA ILE A 238 -4.00 18.88 -12.48
C ILE A 238 -2.92 19.16 -11.43
N VAL A 239 -1.75 19.62 -11.87
CA VAL A 239 -0.62 19.95 -11.00
C VAL A 239 -1.01 20.98 -9.94
N ASP A 240 -1.64 22.08 -10.34
CA ASP A 240 -2.02 23.16 -9.43
C ASP A 240 -3.12 22.72 -8.46
N MET A 241 -4.20 22.12 -8.95
CA MET A 241 -5.32 21.69 -8.11
C MET A 241 -4.92 20.60 -7.11
N GLU A 242 -4.02 19.71 -7.51
CA GLU A 242 -3.54 18.66 -6.63
C GLU A 242 -2.60 19.23 -5.58
N ARG A 243 -1.65 20.10 -5.94
CA ARG A 243 -0.77 20.76 -4.97
C ARG A 243 -1.56 21.53 -3.92
N GLU A 244 -2.50 22.37 -4.34
CA GLU A 244 -3.33 23.17 -3.43
C GLU A 244 -4.13 22.29 -2.46
N TRP A 245 -4.65 21.16 -2.95
CA TRP A 245 -5.35 20.20 -2.10
C TRP A 245 -4.39 19.51 -1.11
N SER A 246 -3.24 19.04 -1.59
CA SER A 246 -2.26 18.33 -0.78
C SER A 246 -1.66 19.22 0.31
N GLU A 247 -1.44 20.51 0.04
CA GLU A 247 -1.02 21.50 1.04
C GLU A 247 -2.07 21.67 2.15
N ARG A 248 -3.34 21.83 1.78
CA ARG A 248 -4.44 21.91 2.76
C ARG A 248 -4.56 20.66 3.62
N GLU A 249 -4.43 19.47 3.03
CA GLU A 249 -4.50 18.23 3.80
C GLU A 249 -3.29 18.03 4.70
N LEU A 250 -2.10 18.45 4.24
CA LEU A 250 -0.90 18.42 5.07
C LEU A 250 -1.03 19.33 6.30
N ASP A 251 -1.60 20.53 6.13
CA ASP A 251 -1.79 21.48 7.24
C ASP A 251 -2.76 20.97 8.32
N LYS A 252 -3.72 20.10 7.96
CA LYS A 252 -4.59 19.43 8.95
C LYS A 252 -3.86 18.41 9.83
N LEU A 253 -2.69 17.92 9.39
CA LEU A 253 -1.89 16.92 10.09
C LEU A 253 -0.82 17.53 11.01
N ARG A 254 -0.63 18.86 10.94
CA ARG A 254 0.34 19.62 11.74
C ARG A 254 -0.28 20.14 13.03
#